data_AF-A0A418T476-F1
#
_entry.id   AF-A0A418T476-F1
#
_cell.length_a   1.000
_cell.length_b   1.000
_cell.length_c   1.000
_cell.angle_alpha   90.00
_cell.angle_beta   90.00
_cell.angle_gamma   90.00
#
_symmetry.space_group_name_H-M   'P 1'
#
loop_
_entity.id
_entity.type
_entity.pdbx_description
1 polymer ?
#
loop_
_entity_poly.entity_id
_entity_poly.type
_entity_poly.pdbx_seq_one_letter_code
_entity_poly.pdbx_strand_id
1 'polypeptide(L)'
;MTHSKAVEDVLAERRRQIEAEGWSFEHDDLHDRRELLKAARSYADFACYTPRLRHAVLKIGTPPAGWPWDERWWKPTTPRRDLVKAAALIMAEIERMDRAAEKGAA
;
A
#
# COMPACT_ATOMS: atom_id res chain seq x y z
N MET A 1 -25.45 -6.55 -5.70
CA MET A 1 -25.00 -6.36 -4.31
C MET A 1 -24.26 -5.04 -4.24
N THR A 2 -24.60 -4.17 -3.29
CA THR A 2 -23.87 -2.90 -3.10
C THR A 2 -22.69 -3.17 -2.17
N HIS A 3 -21.47 -2.84 -2.59
CA HIS A 3 -20.29 -2.94 -1.73
C HIS A 3 -20.35 -1.86 -0.63
N SER A 4 -19.65 -2.08 0.48
CA SER A 4 -19.52 -1.03 1.50
C SER A 4 -18.58 0.08 1.00
N LYS A 5 -18.71 1.30 1.52
CA LYS A 5 -17.81 2.41 1.19
C LYS A 5 -16.33 2.07 1.37
N ALA A 6 -15.99 1.22 2.35
CA ALA A 6 -14.63 0.79 2.56
C ALA A 6 -14.08 -0.06 1.40
N VAL A 7 -14.91 -0.96 0.87
CA VAL A 7 -14.55 -1.78 -0.31
C VAL A 7 -14.39 -0.88 -1.54
N GLU A 8 -15.33 0.04 -1.76
CA GLU A 8 -15.27 0.99 -2.87
C GLU A 8 -13.99 1.85 -2.83
N ASP A 9 -13.63 2.37 -1.65
CA ASP A 9 -12.42 3.18 -1.48
C ASP A 9 -11.12 2.39 -1.74
N VAL A 10 -11.07 1.11 -1.35
CA VAL A 10 -9.90 0.25 -1.59
C VAL A 10 -9.75 -0.06 -3.08
N LEU A 11 -10.83 -0.40 -3.77
CA LEU A 11 -10.82 -0.62 -5.21
C LEU A 11 -10.47 0.67 -5.97
N ALA A 12 -11.00 1.81 -5.54
CA ALA A 12 -10.66 3.10 -6.11
C ALA A 12 -9.18 3.46 -5.92
N GLU A 13 -8.59 3.14 -4.76
CA GLU A 13 -7.16 3.35 -4.53
C GLU A 13 -6.29 2.43 -5.36
N ARG A 14 -6.66 1.15 -5.47
CA ARG A 14 -5.92 0.21 -6.32
C ARG A 14 -5.90 0.69 -7.77
N ARG A 15 -7.05 1.13 -8.28
CA ARG A 15 -7.15 1.76 -9.60
C ARG A 15 -6.30 3.03 -9.73
N ARG A 16 -6.32 3.91 -8.72
CA ARG A 16 -5.49 5.13 -8.71
C ARG A 16 -3.99 4.80 -8.75
N GLN A 17 -3.53 3.78 -8.04
CA GLN A 17 -2.13 3.34 -8.06
C GLN A 17 -1.71 2.91 -9.47
N ILE A 18 -2.58 2.17 -10.17
CA ILE A 18 -2.33 1.75 -11.56
C ILE A 18 -2.35 2.97 -12.51
N GLU A 19 -3.42 3.77 -12.47
CA GLU A 19 -3.67 4.83 -13.46
C GLU A 19 -2.81 6.08 -13.25
N ALA A 20 -2.63 6.52 -12.00
CA ALA A 20 -1.95 7.77 -11.69
C ALA A 20 -0.46 7.59 -11.40
N GLU A 21 -0.07 6.46 -10.81
CA GLU A 21 1.34 6.20 -10.45
C GLU A 21 2.03 5.25 -11.44
N GLY A 22 1.29 4.62 -12.36
CA GLY A 22 1.84 3.67 -13.33
C GLY A 22 2.24 2.32 -12.72
N TRP A 23 1.74 1.97 -11.53
CA TRP A 23 2.03 0.71 -10.86
C TRP A 23 1.20 -0.41 -11.49
N SER A 24 1.59 -0.81 -12.70
CA SER A 24 0.95 -1.91 -13.42
C SER A 24 1.15 -3.25 -12.72
N PHE A 25 0.42 -4.28 -13.17
CA PHE A 25 0.61 -5.64 -12.66
C PHE A 25 2.02 -6.17 -12.91
N GLU A 26 2.61 -5.83 -14.04
CA GLU A 26 3.99 -6.17 -14.40
C GLU A 26 5.00 -5.41 -13.53
N HIS A 27 4.71 -4.14 -13.18
CA HIS A 27 5.50 -3.41 -12.19
C HIS A 27 5.46 -4.11 -10.84
N ASP A 28 4.28 -4.54 -10.39
CA ASP A 28 4.09 -5.22 -9.11
C ASP A 28 4.84 -6.57 -9.08
N ASP A 29 4.92 -7.27 -10.20
CA ASP A 29 5.70 -8.51 -10.36
C ASP A 29 7.21 -8.31 -10.11
N LEU A 30 7.74 -7.08 -10.21
CA LEU A 30 9.15 -6.77 -9.91
C LEU A 30 9.43 -6.66 -8.40
N HIS A 31 8.40 -6.67 -7.55
CA HIS A 31 8.50 -6.52 -6.10
C HIS A 31 8.37 -7.88 -5.38
N ASP A 32 9.27 -8.81 -5.70
CA ASP A 32 9.23 -10.21 -5.25
C ASP A 32 9.80 -10.45 -3.83
N ARG A 33 10.37 -9.42 -3.18
CA ARG A 33 10.90 -9.47 -1.81
C ARG A 33 9.94 -8.82 -0.81
N ARG A 34 8.64 -8.95 -1.09
CA ARG A 34 7.53 -8.50 -0.24
C ARG A 34 7.50 -6.98 -0.07
N GLU A 35 8.02 -6.20 -1.01
CA GLU A 35 8.03 -4.74 -0.92
C GLU A 35 6.59 -4.19 -0.82
N LEU A 36 5.63 -4.67 -1.61
CA LEU A 36 4.23 -4.22 -1.52
C LEU A 36 3.65 -4.45 -0.11
N LEU A 37 3.89 -5.62 0.48
CA LEU A 37 3.48 -5.94 1.86
C LEU A 37 4.19 -5.08 2.91
N LYS A 38 5.50 -4.82 2.76
CA LYS A 38 6.27 -3.94 3.66
C LYS A 38 5.74 -2.50 3.64
N ALA A 39 5.41 -2.00 2.46
CA ALA A 39 4.77 -0.70 2.28
C ALA A 39 3.37 -0.66 2.92
N ALA A 40 2.57 -1.70 2.72
CA ALA A 40 1.25 -1.83 3.35
C ALA A 40 1.34 -1.82 4.87
N ARG A 41 2.25 -2.62 5.44
CA ARG A 41 2.51 -2.67 6.88
C ARG A 41 2.91 -1.30 7.42
N SER A 42 3.76 -0.56 6.70
CA SER A 42 4.19 0.77 7.11
C SER A 42 3.01 1.75 7.23
N TYR A 43 2.08 1.74 6.27
CA TYR A 43 0.85 2.54 6.36
C TYR A 43 -0.07 2.09 7.49
N ALA A 44 -0.22 0.77 7.71
CA ALA A 44 -1.06 0.23 8.77
C ALA A 44 -0.52 0.56 10.17
N ASP A 45 0.78 0.35 10.40
CA ASP A 45 1.47 0.70 11.65
C ASP A 45 1.34 2.21 11.93
N PHE A 46 1.49 3.04 10.89
CA PHE A 46 1.36 4.49 11.01
C PHE A 46 -0.07 4.97 11.31
N ALA A 47 -1.09 4.19 10.93
CA ALA A 47 -2.48 4.46 11.28
C ALA A 47 -2.78 4.19 12.76
N CYS A 48 -2.00 3.35 13.43
CA CYS A 48 -2.13 3.06 14.87
C CYS A 48 -1.57 4.17 15.77
N TYR A 49 -0.82 5.13 15.23
CA TYR A 49 -0.20 6.18 16.03
C TYR A 49 -1.24 7.15 16.59
N THR A 50 -1.03 7.58 17.84
CA THR A 50 -1.81 8.69 18.40
C THR A 50 -1.62 9.95 17.56
N PRO A 51 -2.58 10.89 17.55
CA PRO A 51 -2.45 12.13 16.79
C PRO A 51 -1.14 12.89 17.09
N ARG A 52 -0.70 12.90 18.36
CA ARG A 52 0.55 13.52 18.78
C ARG A 52 1.77 12.84 18.16
N LEU A 53 1.84 11.52 18.23
CA LEU A 53 2.98 10.76 17.69
C LEU A 53 3.02 10.87 16.16
N ARG A 54 1.86 10.77 15.51
CA ARG A 54 1.73 10.94 14.06
C ARG A 54 2.25 12.30 13.62
N HIS A 55 1.84 13.38 14.30
CA HIS A 55 2.32 14.74 14.01
C HIS A 55 3.84 14.88 14.19
N ALA A 56 4.39 14.29 15.24
CA ALA A 56 5.83 14.30 15.48
C ALA A 56 6.61 13.61 14.35
N VAL A 57 6.14 12.44 13.91
CA VAL A 57 6.80 11.67 12.84
C VAL A 57 6.67 12.35 11.48
N LEU A 58 5.51 12.93 11.15
CA LEU A 58 5.34 13.69 9.91
C LEU A 58 6.28 14.90 9.83
N LYS A 59 6.59 15.54 10.98
CA LYS A 59 7.54 16.66 11.02
C LYS A 59 8.98 16.24 10.71
N ILE A 60 9.36 15.01 11.04
CA ILE A 60 10.69 14.47 10.70
C ILE A 60 10.77 14.23 9.19
N GLY A 61 9.64 13.88 8.56
CA GLY A 61 9.55 13.67 7.11
C GLY A 61 10.07 12.31 6.65
N THR A 62 10.63 11.50 7.54
CA THR A 62 11.19 10.19 7.21
C THR A 62 10.14 9.08 7.33
N PRO A 63 10.08 8.13 6.39
CA PRO A 63 9.25 6.95 6.53
C PRO A 63 9.68 6.05 7.70
N PRO A 64 8.79 5.16 8.19
CA PRO A 64 9.18 4.10 9.12
C PRO A 64 10.29 3.22 8.55
N ALA A 65 11.14 2.65 9.40
CA ALA A 65 12.28 1.81 8.98
C ALA A 65 11.88 0.57 8.13
N GLY A 66 10.61 0.15 8.19
CA GLY A 66 10.08 -0.94 7.37
C GLY A 66 9.65 -0.53 5.95
N TRP A 67 9.70 0.76 5.61
CA TRP A 67 9.32 1.26 4.29
C TRP A 67 10.36 0.82 3.24
N PRO A 68 9.92 0.21 2.11
CA PRO A 68 10.84 -0.45 1.18
C PRO A 68 11.34 0.44 0.04
N TRP A 69 10.82 1.66 -0.09
CA TRP A 69 11.07 2.53 -1.24
C TRP A 69 11.66 3.87 -0.82
N ASP A 70 12.00 4.69 -1.82
CA ASP A 70 12.42 6.07 -1.62
C ASP A 70 11.38 6.86 -0.80
N GLU A 71 11.87 7.76 0.06
CA GLU A 71 11.05 8.58 0.95
C GLU A 71 10.03 9.44 0.21
N ARG A 72 10.29 9.83 -1.06
CA ARG A 72 9.33 10.61 -1.85
C ARG A 72 8.01 9.87 -2.12
N TRP A 73 8.01 8.54 -1.99
CA TRP A 73 6.82 7.70 -2.15
C TRP A 73 6.06 7.51 -0.84
N TRP A 74 6.64 7.91 0.29
CA TRP A 74 5.97 7.92 1.57
C TRP A 74 5.03 9.13 1.67
N LYS A 75 3.75 8.92 1.39
CA LYS A 75 2.74 9.98 1.32
C LYS A 75 1.58 9.70 2.29
N PRO A 76 1.82 9.55 3.60
CA PRO A 76 0.74 9.33 4.57
C PRO A 76 -0.16 10.56 4.68
N THR A 77 -1.42 10.35 5.03
CA THR A 77 -2.45 11.41 5.06
C THR A 77 -3.24 11.36 6.36
N THR A 78 -4.37 10.65 6.38
CA THR A 78 -5.15 10.38 7.59
C THR A 78 -5.09 8.88 7.91
N PRO A 79 -5.30 8.47 9.18
CA PRO A 79 -5.29 7.04 9.53
C PRO A 79 -6.21 6.20 8.65
N ARG A 80 -7.44 6.68 8.39
CA ARG A 80 -8.40 5.98 7.53
C ARG A 80 -7.96 5.92 6.06
N ARG A 81 -7.30 6.95 5.53
CA ARG A 81 -6.81 6.94 4.15
C ARG A 81 -5.55 6.07 4.00
N ASP A 82 -4.69 6.05 5.01
CA ASP A 82 -3.51 5.18 5.04
C ASP A 82 -3.91 3.71 5.09
N LEU A 83 -4.95 3.35 5.86
CA LEU A 83 -5.48 1.98 5.86
C LEU A 83 -6.04 1.57 4.49
N VAL A 84 -6.63 2.49 3.73
CA VAL A 84 -7.04 2.22 2.35
C VAL A 84 -5.85 1.95 1.44
N LYS A 85 -4.77 2.74 1.56
CA LYS A 85 -3.53 2.49 0.82
C LYS A 85 -2.91 1.15 1.20
N ALA A 86 -2.90 0.82 2.49
CA ALA A 86 -2.42 -0.45 2.99
C ALA A 86 -3.22 -1.63 2.42
N ALA A 87 -4.55 -1.55 2.44
CA ALA A 87 -5.41 -2.59 1.88
C ALA A 87 -5.25 -2.75 0.35
N ALA A 88 -5.11 -1.64 -0.38
CA ALA A 88 -4.85 -1.68 -1.82
C ALA A 88 -3.48 -2.31 -2.15
N LEU A 89 -2.45 -2.04 -1.34
CA LEU A 89 -1.13 -2.67 -1.48
C LEU A 89 -1.13 -4.16 -1.09
N ILE A 90 -1.94 -4.56 -0.12
CA ILE A 90 -2.15 -5.99 0.20
C ILE A 90 -2.83 -6.70 -0.97
N MET A 91 -3.85 -6.07 -1.57
CA MET A 91 -4.51 -6.59 -2.77
C MET A 91 -3.50 -6.75 -3.92
N ALA A 92 -2.64 -5.75 -4.14
CA ALA A 92 -1.57 -5.83 -5.13
C ALA A 92 -0.59 -7.00 -4.90
N GLU A 93 -0.18 -7.23 -3.65
CA GLU A 93 0.69 -8.36 -3.30
C GLU A 93 0.00 -9.71 -3.51
N ILE A 94 -1.29 -9.83 -3.16
CA ILE A 94 -2.07 -11.06 -3.40
C ILE A 94 -2.16 -11.32 -4.91
N GLU A 95 -2.54 -10.32 -5.70
CA GLU A 95 -2.60 -10.42 -7.16
C GLU A 95 -1.25 -10.84 -7.77
N ARG A 96 -0.13 -10.32 -7.24
CA ARG A 96 1.23 -10.71 -7.63
C ARG A 96 1.51 -12.18 -7.30
N MET A 97 1.15 -12.63 -6.10
CA MET A 97 1.30 -14.02 -5.68
C MET A 97 0.47 -14.97 -6.55
N ASP A 98 -0.76 -14.61 -6.85
CA ASP A 98 -1.67 -15.39 -7.70
C ASP A 98 -1.06 -15.57 -9.10
N ARG A 99 -0.60 -14.48 -9.73
CA ARG A 99 0.09 -14.55 -11.04
C ARG A 99 1.37 -15.37 -11.00
N ALA A 100 2.15 -15.27 -9.92
CA ALA A 100 3.37 -16.06 -9.76
C ALA A 100 3.07 -17.56 -9.65
N ALA A 101 2.00 -17.93 -8.95
CA ALA A 101 1.54 -19.32 -8.84
C ALA A 101 1.07 -19.88 -10.19
N GLU A 102 0.34 -19.09 -10.99
CA GLU A 102 -0.07 -19.47 -12.34
C GLU A 102 1.11 -19.73 -13.28
N LYS A 103 2.17 -18.88 -13.22
CA LYS A 103 3.39 -19.07 -14.02
C LYS A 103 4.20 -20.31 -13.62
N GLY A 104 4.17 -20.70 -12.35
CA GLY A 104 4.90 -21.89 -11.86
C GLY A 104 4.17 -23.21 -12.08
N ALA A 105 2.87 -23.17 -12.40
CA ALA A 105 2.06 -24.34 -12.73
C ALA A 105 2.08 -24.69 -14.23
N ALA A 106 2.61 -23.80 -15.08
CA ALA A 106 2.80 -23.97 -16.52
C ALA A 106 4.18 -24.54 -16.85
#